data_AF-A0A094GVR9-F1
#
_entry.id   AF-A0A094GVR9-F1
#
_cell.length_a   1.000
_cell.length_b   1.000
_cell.length_c   1.000
_cell.angle_alpha   90.00
_cell.angle_beta   90.00
_cell.angle_gamma   90.00
#
_symmetry.space_group_name_H-M   'P 1'
#
loop_
_entity.id
_entity.type
_entity.pdbx_description
1 polymer ?
#
loop_
_entity_poly.entity_id
_entity_poly.type
_entity_poly.pdbx_seq_one_letter_code
_entity_poly.pdbx_strand_id
1 'polypeptide(L)'
;MVAHPSAPGKIVALHIRHGDAHPLDFQYRDAYIPTPHYTSAAQDLLATHFPGADGAAQRERSVVVVASDDPDVYTDDELAGAVRAQSVIRLAAHPAPREDGGSDERGMFRR
;
A
#
# COMPACT_ATOMS: atom_id res chain seq x y z
N MET A 1 14.67 -0.88 8.44
CA MET A 1 13.75 -1.75 9.20
C MET A 1 14.56 -2.97 9.64
N VAL A 2 15.06 -2.98 10.87
CA VAL A 2 15.85 -4.11 11.37
C VAL A 2 14.94 -4.92 12.28
N ALA A 3 14.59 -6.14 11.85
CA ALA A 3 13.79 -7.03 12.67
C ALA A 3 14.59 -7.44 13.90
N HIS A 4 13.99 -7.36 15.09
CA HIS A 4 14.62 -7.87 16.31
C HIS A 4 14.78 -9.39 16.18
N PRO A 5 16.00 -9.95 16.32
CA PRO A 5 16.30 -11.31 15.90
C PRO A 5 15.54 -12.40 16.68
N SER A 6 15.13 -12.13 17.91
CA SER A 6 14.40 -13.08 18.76
C SER A 6 12.91 -12.77 18.95
N ALA A 7 12.47 -11.56 18.61
CA ALA A 7 11.10 -11.09 18.89
C ALA A 7 10.65 -10.00 17.90
N PRO A 8 10.53 -10.34 16.60
CA PRO A 8 10.16 -9.37 15.58
C PRO A 8 8.71 -8.90 15.77
N GLY A 9 8.45 -7.65 15.39
CA GLY A 9 7.08 -7.17 15.19
C GLY A 9 6.45 -7.77 13.92
N LYS A 10 5.21 -7.38 13.62
CA LYS A 10 4.51 -7.75 12.38
C LYS A 10 4.38 -6.56 11.44
N ILE A 11 4.19 -6.86 10.17
CA ILE A 11 3.80 -5.87 9.18
C ILE A 11 2.29 -5.96 9.01
N VAL A 12 1.59 -4.83 9.17
CA VAL A 12 0.16 -4.72 8.87
C VAL A 12 0.01 -3.88 7.62
N ALA A 13 -0.43 -4.51 6.53
CA ALA A 13 -0.67 -3.82 5.27
C ALA A 13 -2.11 -3.30 5.23
N LEU A 14 -2.26 -2.01 4.98
CA LEU A 14 -3.53 -1.33 4.77
C LEU A 14 -3.64 -0.93 3.30
N HIS A 15 -4.75 -1.33 2.67
CA HIS A 15 -5.11 -0.85 1.34
C HIS A 15 -6.36 0.01 1.46
N ILE A 16 -6.19 1.33 1.29
CA ILE A 16 -7.26 2.31 1.43
C ILE A 16 -7.63 2.78 0.03
N ARG A 17 -8.86 2.52 -0.39
CA ARG A 17 -9.40 3.00 -1.66
C ARG A 17 -10.49 4.02 -1.37
N HIS A 18 -10.28 5.27 -1.76
CA HIS A 18 -11.34 6.28 -1.72
C HIS A 18 -12.11 6.36 -3.04
N GLY A 19 -11.60 5.73 -4.11
CA GLY A 19 -12.23 5.74 -5.42
C GLY A 19 -11.96 7.02 -6.20
N ASP A 20 -12.53 7.11 -7.40
CA ASP A 20 -12.43 8.27 -8.28
C ASP A 20 -13.28 9.43 -7.75
N ALA A 21 -12.77 10.20 -6.80
CA ALA A 21 -13.16 11.58 -6.43
C ALA A 21 -14.67 11.97 -6.36
N HIS A 22 -15.62 11.03 -6.36
CA HIS A 22 -17.06 11.29 -6.28
C HIS A 22 -17.69 10.75 -4.97
N PRO A 23 -17.16 11.09 -3.78
CA PRO A 23 -17.72 10.64 -2.51
C PRO A 23 -19.13 11.20 -2.23
N LEU A 24 -19.58 12.21 -2.99
CA LEU A 24 -20.90 12.82 -2.88
C LEU A 24 -21.97 12.18 -3.78
N ASP A 25 -21.57 11.31 -4.70
CA ASP A 25 -22.54 10.59 -5.52
C ASP A 25 -23.21 9.52 -4.66
N PHE A 26 -24.54 9.44 -4.77
CA PHE A 26 -25.38 8.55 -3.97
C PHE A 26 -24.89 7.09 -3.97
N GLN A 27 -24.33 6.63 -5.09
CA GLN A 27 -23.84 5.27 -5.28
C GLN A 27 -22.54 4.95 -4.50
N TYR A 28 -21.83 5.95 -3.99
CA TYR A 28 -20.57 5.78 -3.25
C TYR A 28 -20.64 6.24 -1.79
N ARG A 29 -21.76 6.84 -1.37
CA ARG A 29 -21.98 7.38 -0.01
C ARG A 29 -21.65 6.37 1.09
N ASP A 30 -22.05 5.12 0.90
CA ASP A 30 -21.89 4.06 1.91
C ASP A 30 -20.61 3.24 1.72
N ALA A 31 -19.81 3.54 0.68
CA ALA A 31 -18.55 2.86 0.38
C ALA A 31 -17.33 3.56 1.01
N TYR A 32 -17.49 4.78 1.51
CA TYR A 32 -16.43 5.51 2.19
C TYR A 32 -16.23 4.99 3.61
N ILE A 33 -15.03 4.46 3.89
CA ILE A 33 -14.63 4.05 5.23
C ILE A 33 -13.64 5.09 5.75
N PRO A 34 -13.94 5.79 6.86
CA PRO A 34 -13.00 6.76 7.43
C PRO A 34 -11.68 6.11 7.88
N THR A 35 -10.56 6.85 7.76
CA THR A 35 -9.22 6.46 8.23
C THR A 35 -9.21 5.83 9.64
N PRO A 36 -9.94 6.36 10.66
CA PRO A 36 -9.88 5.80 12.01
C PRO A 36 -10.32 4.34 12.12
N HIS A 37 -11.20 3.88 11.22
CA HIS A 37 -11.64 2.49 11.22
C HIS A 37 -10.51 1.55 10.78
N TYR A 38 -9.68 1.96 9.81
CA TYR A 38 -8.54 1.16 9.36
C TYR A 38 -7.45 1.10 10.43
N THR A 39 -7.14 2.23 11.06
CA THR A 39 -6.11 2.30 12.11
C THR A 39 -6.52 1.53 13.35
N SER A 40 -7.80 1.63 13.77
CA SER A 40 -8.34 0.83 14.87
C SER A 40 -8.28 -0.68 14.56
N ALA A 41 -8.71 -1.09 13.37
CA ALA A 41 -8.64 -2.51 12.98
C ALA A 41 -7.19 -3.03 12.94
N ALA A 42 -6.22 -2.21 12.51
CA ALA A 42 -4.81 -2.56 12.54
C ALA A 42 -4.30 -2.75 13.98
N GLN A 43 -4.69 -1.86 14.90
CA GLN A 43 -4.33 -1.96 16.31
C GLN A 43 -4.95 -3.19 16.98
N ASP A 44 -6.22 -3.49 16.71
CA ASP A 44 -6.92 -4.68 17.21
C ASP A 44 -6.29 -5.97 16.71
N LEU A 45 -5.87 -6.01 15.44
CA LEU A 45 -5.16 -7.15 14.86
C LEU A 45 -3.81 -7.36 15.55
N LEU A 46 -3.07 -6.28 15.81
CA LEU A 46 -1.82 -6.35 16.56
C LEU A 46 -2.04 -6.78 18.02
N ALA A 47 -3.08 -6.31 18.69
CA ALA A 47 -3.45 -6.71 20.04
C ALA A 47 -3.83 -8.20 20.11
N THR A 48 -4.49 -8.71 19.08
CA THR A 48 -4.84 -10.13 18.96
C THR A 48 -3.60 -11.02 18.79
N HIS A 49 -2.63 -10.57 17.98
CA HIS A 49 -1.39 -11.33 17.76
C HIS A 49 -0.35 -11.19 18.89
N PHE A 50 -0.40 -10.08 19.63
CA PHE A 50 0.54 -9.76 20.69
C PHE A 50 -0.22 -9.30 21.95
N PRO A 51 -0.90 -10.24 22.64
CA PRO A 51 -1.76 -9.93 23.77
C PRO A 51 -0.96 -9.52 25.01
N GLY A 52 -1.60 -8.74 25.88
CA GLY A 52 -1.06 -8.37 27.19
C GLY A 52 0.15 -7.44 27.14
N ALA A 53 0.82 -7.33 28.30
CA ALA A 53 2.01 -6.51 28.49
C ALA A 53 3.23 -7.10 27.77
N ASP A 54 3.35 -8.42 27.72
CA ASP A 54 4.48 -9.13 27.09
C ASP A 54 4.54 -8.92 25.57
N GLY A 55 3.40 -8.58 24.95
CA GLY A 55 3.31 -8.24 23.53
C GLY A 55 3.55 -6.77 23.19
N ALA A 56 3.64 -5.87 24.18
CA ALA A 56 3.74 -4.42 23.95
C ALA A 56 4.96 -4.06 23.08
N ALA A 57 6.12 -4.63 23.40
CA ALA A 57 7.36 -4.36 22.67
C ALA A 57 7.29 -4.85 21.20
N GLN A 58 6.57 -5.94 20.92
CA GLN A 58 6.36 -6.46 19.55
C GLN A 58 5.36 -5.58 18.79
N ARG A 59 4.33 -5.04 19.45
CA ARG A 59 3.40 -4.06 18.87
C ARG A 59 4.11 -2.76 18.49
N GLU A 60 4.95 -2.23 19.38
CA GLU A 60 5.78 -1.03 19.10
C GLU A 60 6.77 -1.26 17.95
N ARG A 61 7.29 -2.49 17.80
CA ARG A 61 8.16 -2.88 16.68
C ARG A 61 7.40 -3.21 15.39
N SER A 62 6.08 -3.28 15.43
CA SER A 62 5.27 -3.57 14.26
C SER A 62 5.16 -2.35 13.36
N VAL A 63 5.09 -2.58 12.05
CA VAL A 63 5.06 -1.52 11.05
C VAL A 63 3.75 -1.58 10.29
N VAL A 64 3.08 -0.44 10.17
CA VAL A 64 1.92 -0.29 9.29
C VAL A 64 2.42 0.18 7.93
N VAL A 65 1.95 -0.45 6.86
CA VAL A 65 2.28 -0.10 5.47
C VAL A 65 1.00 0.26 4.74
N VAL A 66 0.94 1.44 4.11
CA VAL A 66 -0.27 1.96 3.47
C VAL A 66 -0.12 2.04 1.96
N ALA A 67 -1.10 1.52 1.23
CA ALA A 67 -1.28 1.69 -0.21
C ALA A 67 -2.64 2.33 -0.49
N SER A 68 -2.65 3.48 -1.16
CA SER A 68 -3.86 4.19 -1.56
C SER A 68 -3.75 4.76 -2.98
N ASP A 69 -4.92 4.93 -3.59
CA ASP A 69 -5.13 5.65 -4.84
C ASP A 69 -5.29 7.17 -4.64
N ASP A 70 -5.52 7.63 -3.42
CA ASP A 70 -5.72 9.02 -3.04
C ASP A 70 -4.43 9.61 -2.43
N PRO A 71 -3.87 10.72 -2.97
CA PRO A 71 -2.69 11.36 -2.41
C PRO A 71 -2.91 11.93 -1.00
N ASP A 72 -4.12 12.36 -0.65
CA ASP A 72 -4.42 13.04 0.61
C ASP A 72 -4.33 12.06 1.80
N VAL A 73 -4.57 10.77 1.56
CA VAL A 73 -4.40 9.69 2.56
C VAL A 73 -2.98 9.65 3.12
N TYR A 74 -1.97 10.00 2.33
CA TYR A 74 -0.58 10.00 2.80
C TYR A 74 -0.22 11.22 3.66
N THR A 75 -1.09 12.22 3.70
CA THR A 75 -0.95 13.43 4.51
C THR A 75 -1.83 13.43 5.76
N ASP A 76 -2.65 12.39 5.94
CA ASP A 76 -3.51 12.22 7.11
C ASP A 76 -2.66 11.99 8.38
N ASP A 77 -2.90 12.80 9.41
CA ASP A 77 -2.20 12.75 10.70
C ASP A 77 -2.36 11.38 11.38
N GLU A 78 -3.49 10.69 11.15
CA GLU A 78 -3.70 9.34 11.69
C GLU A 78 -2.76 8.28 11.09
N LEU A 79 -2.19 8.57 9.92
CA LEU A 79 -1.27 7.69 9.18
C LEU A 79 0.18 8.18 9.21
N ALA A 80 0.51 9.20 9.99
CA ALA A 80 1.85 9.80 10.03
C ALA A 80 2.99 8.80 10.36
N GLY A 81 2.69 7.72 11.09
CA GLY A 81 3.65 6.64 11.40
C GLY A 81 3.70 5.50 10.38
N ALA A 82 2.83 5.51 9.36
CA ALA A 82 2.72 4.45 8.38
C ALA A 82 3.72 4.62 7.23
N VAL A 83 4.23 3.51 6.73
CA VAL A 83 5.15 3.50 5.59
C VAL A 83 4.36 3.43 4.29
N ARG A 84 4.61 4.37 3.38
CA ARG A 84 4.02 4.32 2.03
C ARG A 84 4.51 3.08 1.26
N ALA A 85 3.59 2.24 0.81
CA ALA A 85 3.89 1.00 0.11
C ALA A 85 4.74 1.23 -1.17
N GLN A 86 4.45 2.29 -1.93
CA GLN A 86 5.21 2.62 -3.16
C GLN A 86 6.68 2.99 -2.90
N SER A 87 7.05 3.33 -1.65
CA SER A 87 8.44 3.58 -1.28
C SER A 87 9.23 2.30 -1.03
N VAL A 88 8.54 1.20 -0.70
CA VAL A 88 9.12 -0.09 -0.33
C VAL A 88 9.06 -1.07 -1.49
N ILE A 89 7.95 -1.10 -2.22
CA ILE A 89 7.71 -2.02 -3.33
C ILE A 89 7.97 -1.25 -4.62
N ARG A 90 9.20 -1.37 -5.14
CA ARG A 90 9.46 -1.03 -6.54
C ARG A 90 8.84 -2.14 -7.37
N LEU A 91 7.74 -1.85 -8.06
CA LEU A 91 7.36 -2.67 -9.21
C LEU A 91 8.60 -2.78 -10.10
N ALA A 92 8.97 -4.01 -10.50
CA ALA A 92 9.90 -4.20 -11.59
C ALA A 92 9.28 -3.48 -12.79
N ALA A 93 9.70 -2.24 -13.02
CA ALA A 93 9.31 -1.51 -14.20
C ALA A 93 9.84 -2.35 -15.35
N HIS A 94 8.95 -3.06 -16.04
CA HIS A 94 9.30 -3.57 -17.35
C HIS A 94 9.61 -2.29 -18.15
N PRO A 95 10.88 -2.05 -18.54
CA PRO A 95 11.15 -0.91 -19.39
C PRO A 95 10.24 -1.08 -20.61
N ALA A 96 9.55 -0.01 -20.99
CA ALA A 96 8.75 -0.03 -22.21
C ALA A 96 9.62 -0.63 -23.33
N PRO A 97 9.08 -1.54 -24.16
CA PRO A 97 9.82 -2.06 -25.29
C PRO A 97 10.42 -0.88 -26.04
N ARG A 98 11.74 -0.87 -26.20
CA ARG A 98 12.39 0.12 -27.06
C ARG A 98 11.81 -0.15 -28.44
N GLU A 99 11.18 0.84 -29.06
CA GLU A 99 10.92 0.79 -30.49
C GLU A 99 12.28 0.83 -31.17
N ASP A 100 12.91 -0.33 -31.32
CA ASP A 100 14.02 -0.50 -32.22
C ASP A 100 13.42 -0.33 -33.62
N GLY A 101 13.52 0.90 -34.12
CA GLY A 101 13.18 1.31 -35.48
C GLY A 101 14.07 0.62 -36.50
N GLY A 102 13.98 -0.70 -36.60
CA GLY A 102 14.57 -1.51 -37.64
C GLY A 102 13.75 -1.34 -38.90
N SER A 103 14.22 -0.47 -39.80
CA SER A 103 13.81 -0.47 -41.20
C SER A 103 14.17 -1.83 -41.82
N ASP A 104 13.21 -2.76 -41.83
CA ASP A 104 13.37 -4.04 -42.54
C ASP A 104 13.10 -3.81 -44.04
N GLU A 105 14.08 -3.19 -44.70
CA GLU A 105 14.21 -3.26 -46.15
C GLU A 105 14.62 -4.69 -46.53
N ARG A 106 13.63 -5.58 -46.74
CA ARG A 106 13.70 -6.72 -47.68
C ARG A 106 12.44 -7.57 -47.63
N GLY A 107 11.65 -7.57 -48.70
CA GLY A 107 10.71 -8.68 -48.90
C GLY A 107 9.55 -8.48 -49.86
N MET A 108 9.85 -8.26 -51.15
CA MET A 108 9.23 -9.02 -52.23
C MET A 108 7.69 -9.14 -52.27
N PHE A 109 7.01 -8.23 -52.98
CA PHE A 109 5.82 -8.60 -53.75
C PHE A 109 6.10 -8.40 -55.24
N ARG A 110 6.53 -9.50 -55.89
CA ARG A 110 6.32 -9.70 -57.32
C ARG A 110 4.99 -10.44 -57.49
N ARG A 111 4.02 -9.77 -58.10
CA ARG A 111 3.26 -10.23 -59.29
C ARG A 111 2.26 -9.15 -59.68
#